data_AF-A0A9D5H2G6-F1
#
_entry.id   AF-A0A9D5H2G6-F1
#
_cell.length_a   1.000
_cell.length_b   1.000
_cell.length_c   1.000
_cell.angle_alpha   90.00
_cell.angle_beta   90.00
_cell.angle_gamma   90.00
#
_symmetry.space_group_name_H-M   'P 1'
#
loop_
_entity.id
_entity.type
_entity.pdbx_description
1 polymer ?
#
loop_
_entity_poly.entity_id
_entity_poly.type
_entity_poly.pdbx_seq_one_letter_code
_entity_poly.pdbx_strand_id
1 'polypeptide(L)'
;MSSDDEDDAMEASARLPDGEPASAEAHGAELGDEEALLRSLGGIVSRVDRMERRVDELDRFFASKKSLGGSGRKPASKGKGRKVGIKFRDAEVDSEFMDVGVNDGAPSKRMQEIMRRFGEIFRQILKHQWAGPFMDPVDVEGLQLHDYYKIIKKPMDFNTIKNRMEEKNGSGYKNVREIYADVRLVFTNAMTYNGEKNEYHVMAKALLGRLEDKWLDLLPMVLEEERRQEEAQTQAKINRQIAQEAVMMKMAKDTNDEKSQKDNSPKGLCHALSLEDIFKAIEEIVAKKDS
;
A
#
# COMPACT_ATOMS: atom_id res chain seq x y z
N MET A 1 60.70 -13.15 73.86
CA MET A 1 61.48 -12.62 72.73
C MET A 1 60.51 -11.71 71.99
N SER A 2 60.07 -10.62 72.61
CA SER A 2 60.88 -9.47 73.04
C SER A 2 61.51 -8.84 71.81
N SER A 3 60.89 -7.77 71.35
CA SER A 3 61.47 -6.42 71.41
C SER A 3 60.93 -5.60 70.24
N ASP A 4 60.01 -4.67 70.49
CA ASP A 4 60.29 -3.27 70.86
C ASP A 4 60.22 -2.45 69.55
N ASP A 5 59.66 -1.26 69.43
CA ASP A 5 58.92 -0.40 70.34
C ASP A 5 58.52 0.84 69.52
N GLU A 6 57.42 1.47 69.95
CA GLU A 6 57.23 2.94 70.01
C GLU A 6 57.10 3.72 68.67
N ASP A 7 56.34 4.80 68.53
CA ASP A 7 55.46 5.66 69.35
C ASP A 7 55.03 6.76 68.33
N ASP A 8 54.03 7.64 68.43
CA ASP A 8 53.13 8.05 69.48
C ASP A 8 52.02 8.91 68.83
N ALA A 9 50.99 9.15 69.63
CA ALA A 9 50.31 10.44 69.79
C ALA A 9 49.21 10.93 68.81
N MET A 10 48.03 11.05 69.46
CA MET A 10 47.12 12.21 69.49
C MET A 10 45.83 12.17 68.66
N GLU A 11 44.88 11.46 69.24
CA GLU A 11 43.51 11.89 69.54
C GLU A 11 43.17 13.39 69.41
N ALA A 12 42.12 13.70 68.63
CA ALA A 12 41.19 14.79 68.91
C ALA A 12 39.83 14.58 68.20
N SER A 13 38.78 14.50 69.03
CA SER A 13 37.35 14.44 68.69
C SER A 13 36.79 15.80 68.25
N ALA A 14 35.91 15.85 67.22
CA ALA A 14 34.67 16.65 67.21
C ALA A 14 33.91 16.66 65.87
N ARG A 15 32.63 16.25 65.93
CA ARG A 15 31.39 16.81 65.31
C ARG A 15 31.28 17.10 63.79
N LEU A 16 30.23 16.49 63.20
CA LEU A 16 29.51 16.86 61.96
C LEU A 16 28.86 18.27 62.07
N PRO A 17 28.63 19.01 60.96
CA PRO A 17 27.44 18.79 60.10
C PRO A 17 27.59 19.09 58.59
N ASP A 18 26.51 18.75 57.87
CA ASP A 18 26.19 18.80 56.44
C ASP A 18 26.79 19.92 55.56
N GLY A 19 27.07 19.58 54.28
CA GLY A 19 27.32 20.54 53.21
C GLY A 19 27.77 19.91 51.90
N GLU A 20 26.83 19.59 51.01
CA GLU A 20 27.08 19.53 49.57
C GLU A 20 27.48 20.95 49.09
N PRO A 21 28.42 21.10 48.14
CA PRO A 21 27.96 21.32 46.78
C PRO A 21 28.80 20.66 45.67
N ALA A 22 28.06 20.41 44.60
CA ALA A 22 28.38 20.02 43.23
C ALA A 22 29.74 20.37 42.59
N SER A 23 30.01 19.58 41.55
CA SER A 23 30.70 19.87 40.28
C SER A 23 32.17 19.40 40.15
N ALA A 24 32.38 18.32 39.39
CA ALA A 24 33.03 18.36 38.09
C ALA A 24 33.29 16.94 37.54
N GLU A 25 32.68 16.67 36.38
CA GLU A 25 33.25 15.91 35.26
C GLU A 25 33.51 14.40 35.39
N ALA A 26 32.56 13.63 34.85
CA ALA A 26 32.85 12.47 34.00
C ALA A 26 31.70 12.21 33.00
N HIS A 27 31.39 13.21 32.15
CA HIS A 27 30.59 12.97 30.94
C HIS A 27 31.52 12.49 29.82
N GLY A 28 31.67 11.18 29.71
CA GLY A 28 32.45 10.53 28.66
C GLY A 28 31.79 9.23 28.22
N ALA A 29 30.50 9.28 27.84
CA ALA A 29 29.79 8.07 27.40
C ALA A 29 28.56 8.32 26.47
N GLU A 30 28.43 9.48 25.81
CA GLU A 30 27.29 9.74 24.90
C GLU A 30 27.68 9.99 23.42
N LEU A 31 28.97 9.97 23.07
CA LEU A 31 29.41 10.28 21.70
C LEU A 31 29.40 9.08 20.73
N GLY A 32 29.22 7.85 21.22
CA GLY A 32 29.26 6.64 20.38
C GLY A 32 27.96 6.37 19.62
N ASP A 33 26.82 6.66 20.25
CA ASP A 33 25.50 6.38 19.67
C ASP A 33 25.13 7.38 18.57
N GLU A 34 25.54 8.65 18.74
CA GLU A 34 25.33 9.69 17.74
C GLU A 34 26.18 9.43 16.48
N GLU A 35 27.43 8.97 16.61
CA GLU A 35 28.27 8.64 15.46
C GLU A 35 27.75 7.40 14.71
N ALA A 36 27.20 6.41 15.42
CA ALA A 36 26.54 5.26 14.81
C ALA A 36 25.27 5.66 14.06
N LEU A 37 24.49 6.60 14.61
CA LEU A 37 23.28 7.13 14.00
C LEU A 37 23.62 8.01 12.77
N LEU A 38 24.67 8.82 12.83
CA LEU A 38 25.18 9.59 11.69
C LEU A 38 25.71 8.69 10.57
N ARG A 39 26.37 7.57 10.89
CA ARG A 39 26.78 6.56 9.90
C ARG A 39 25.58 5.87 9.26
N SER A 40 24.57 5.51 10.04
CA SER A 40 23.32 4.93 9.55
C SER A 40 22.55 5.93 8.66
N LEU A 41 22.46 7.18 9.08
CA LEU A 41 21.84 8.27 8.33
C LEU A 41 22.58 8.54 7.01
N GLY A 42 23.92 8.57 7.03
CA GLY A 42 24.72 8.68 5.81
C GLY A 42 24.50 7.52 4.81
N GLY A 43 24.29 6.31 5.33
CA GLY A 43 23.91 5.15 4.53
C GLY A 43 22.51 5.28 3.92
N ILE A 44 21.55 5.84 4.66
CA ILE A 44 20.19 6.11 4.18
C ILE A 44 20.20 7.21 3.12
N VAL A 45 20.88 8.34 3.37
CA VAL A 45 21.01 9.45 2.41
C VAL A 45 21.64 8.96 1.10
N SER A 46 22.71 8.16 1.17
CA SER A 46 23.34 7.57 -0.01
C SER A 46 22.40 6.64 -0.80
N ARG A 47 21.44 6.00 -0.12
CA ARG A 47 20.41 5.18 -0.77
C ARG A 47 19.33 6.06 -1.40
N VAL A 48 18.93 7.16 -0.75
CA VAL A 48 17.98 8.14 -1.29
C VAL A 48 18.55 8.79 -2.55
N ASP A 49 19.79 9.29 -2.52
CA ASP A 49 20.46 9.87 -3.70
C ASP A 49 20.52 8.89 -4.88
N ARG A 50 20.73 7.59 -4.60
CA ARG A 50 20.74 6.54 -5.62
C ARG A 50 19.35 6.31 -6.20
N MET A 51 18.30 6.40 -5.39
CA MET A 51 16.92 6.28 -5.85
C MET A 51 16.51 7.50 -6.67
N GLU A 52 16.85 8.71 -6.24
CA GLU A 52 16.56 9.96 -6.96
C GLU A 52 17.19 9.95 -8.36
N ARG A 53 18.47 9.55 -8.48
CA ARG A 53 19.12 9.40 -9.81
C ARG A 53 18.40 8.40 -10.72
N ARG A 54 17.83 7.33 -10.16
CA ARG A 54 17.07 6.33 -10.93
C ARG A 54 15.69 6.85 -11.35
N VAL A 55 15.07 7.71 -10.55
CA VAL A 55 13.83 8.41 -10.94
C VAL A 55 14.10 9.38 -12.08
N ASP A 56 15.17 10.18 -11.99
CA ASP A 56 15.58 11.09 -13.06
C ASP A 56 15.93 10.37 -14.38
N GLU A 57 16.46 9.15 -14.28
CA GLU A 57 16.76 8.31 -15.44
C GLU A 57 15.48 7.75 -16.08
N LEU A 58 14.48 7.38 -15.27
CA LEU A 58 13.15 6.96 -15.75
C LEU A 58 12.41 8.12 -16.41
N ASP A 59 12.42 9.31 -15.83
CA ASP A 59 11.77 10.48 -16.41
C ASP A 59 12.40 10.86 -17.76
N ARG A 60 13.74 10.77 -17.87
CA ARG A 60 14.44 10.94 -19.15
C ARG A 60 14.08 9.87 -20.16
N PHE A 61 13.95 8.62 -19.74
CA PHE A 61 13.54 7.51 -20.61
C PHE A 61 12.12 7.71 -21.16
N PHE A 62 11.16 8.11 -20.30
CA PHE A 62 9.79 8.37 -20.72
C PHE A 62 9.64 9.66 -21.54
N ALA A 63 10.43 10.71 -21.25
CA ALA A 63 10.49 11.90 -22.07
C ALA A 63 11.05 11.61 -23.48
N SER A 64 12.07 10.75 -23.57
CA SER A 64 12.66 10.32 -24.85
C SER A 64 11.67 9.53 -25.72
N LYS A 65 10.87 8.64 -25.12
CA LYS A 65 9.80 7.88 -25.80
C LYS A 65 8.67 8.75 -26.36
N LYS A 66 8.46 9.96 -25.83
CA LYS A 66 7.43 10.90 -26.31
C LYS A 66 7.82 11.60 -27.63
N SER A 67 9.10 11.56 -28.03
CA SER A 67 9.57 12.24 -29.26
C SER A 67 9.61 11.36 -30.53
N LEU A 68 9.38 10.04 -30.41
CA LEU A 68 9.51 9.08 -31.55
C LEU A 68 8.18 8.46 -32.01
N GLY A 69 7.06 9.18 -31.95
CA GLY A 69 5.76 8.66 -32.40
C GLY A 69 4.84 9.67 -33.07
N GLY A 70 5.11 10.00 -34.35
CA GLY A 70 4.21 10.77 -35.20
C GLY A 70 4.12 10.23 -36.64
N SER A 71 2.86 9.99 -37.08
CA SER A 71 2.34 9.69 -38.44
C SER A 71 1.84 8.25 -38.63
N GLY A 72 0.60 7.96 -39.04
CA GLY A 72 -0.55 8.79 -39.41
C GLY A 72 -1.60 7.93 -40.15
N ARG A 73 -2.88 8.32 -40.13
CA ARG A 73 -3.84 8.26 -41.27
C ARG A 73 -5.21 8.84 -40.89
N LYS A 74 -5.56 9.96 -41.52
CA LYS A 74 -6.94 10.46 -41.69
C LYS A 74 -7.51 9.88 -43.01
N PRO A 75 -8.84 9.83 -43.16
CA PRO A 75 -9.44 10.19 -44.43
C PRO A 75 -10.39 11.39 -44.29
N ALA A 76 -10.40 12.21 -45.33
CA ALA A 76 -11.31 13.33 -45.51
C ALA A 76 -12.61 12.86 -46.20
N SER A 77 -13.74 13.47 -45.84
CA SER A 77 -14.86 13.64 -46.78
C SER A 77 -15.54 14.99 -46.57
N LYS A 78 -15.80 15.66 -47.70
CA LYS A 78 -16.40 16.99 -47.85
C LYS A 78 -17.87 16.99 -47.46
N GLY A 79 -18.32 18.10 -46.87
CA GLY A 79 -19.64 18.28 -46.28
C GLY A 79 -20.83 18.40 -47.25
N LYS A 80 -22.01 18.38 -46.63
CA LYS A 80 -23.22 19.09 -47.07
C LYS A 80 -24.09 19.32 -45.84
N GLY A 81 -24.43 20.58 -45.60
CA GLY A 81 -25.22 21.00 -44.45
C GLY A 81 -26.60 20.34 -44.40
N ARG A 82 -27.06 20.04 -43.20
CA ARG A 82 -28.48 19.83 -42.91
C ARG A 82 -28.75 20.26 -41.48
N LYS A 83 -29.59 21.29 -41.35
CA LYS A 83 -30.25 21.68 -40.09
C LYS A 83 -30.93 20.44 -39.52
N VAL A 84 -30.63 20.07 -38.28
CA VAL A 84 -31.39 19.07 -37.54
C VAL A 84 -32.05 19.78 -36.37
N GLY A 85 -33.36 20.03 -36.52
CA GLY A 85 -34.21 20.43 -35.41
C GLY A 85 -34.29 19.29 -34.41
N ILE A 86 -34.12 19.62 -33.13
CA ILE A 86 -34.34 18.70 -32.02
C ILE A 86 -35.84 18.40 -31.99
N LYS A 87 -36.22 17.21 -32.46
CA LYS A 87 -37.51 16.61 -32.17
C LYS A 87 -37.30 15.64 -31.02
N PHE A 88 -37.77 16.03 -29.83
CA PHE A 88 -37.98 15.11 -28.73
C PHE A 88 -39.02 14.08 -29.18
N ARG A 89 -38.63 12.81 -29.19
CA ARG A 89 -39.55 11.67 -29.21
C ARG A 89 -39.28 10.90 -27.93
N ASP A 90 -40.35 10.69 -27.18
CA ASP A 90 -40.39 9.89 -25.97
C ASP A 90 -39.81 8.51 -26.25
N ALA A 91 -38.65 8.23 -25.66
CA ALA A 91 -38.05 6.91 -25.62
C ALA A 91 -38.27 6.37 -24.20
N GLU A 92 -39.10 5.34 -24.12
CA GLU A 92 -39.20 4.46 -22.96
C GLU A 92 -37.79 4.05 -22.52
N VAL A 93 -37.57 4.13 -21.20
CA VAL A 93 -36.30 3.83 -20.56
C VAL A 93 -36.01 2.35 -20.74
N ASP A 94 -35.17 2.04 -21.73
CA ASP A 94 -34.61 0.71 -21.86
C ASP A 94 -33.73 0.43 -20.65
N SER A 95 -34.08 -0.63 -19.93
CA SER A 95 -33.50 -1.07 -18.67
C SER A 95 -32.19 -1.81 -18.93
N GLU A 96 -31.26 -1.19 -19.64
CA GLU A 96 -29.95 -1.77 -19.97
C GLU A 96 -28.78 -0.96 -19.34
N PHE A 97 -28.99 -0.44 -18.13
CA PHE A 97 -27.90 0.07 -17.28
C PHE A 97 -27.82 -0.70 -15.96
N MET A 98 -27.70 -2.02 -16.04
CA MET A 98 -27.21 -2.87 -14.94
C MET A 98 -26.53 -4.11 -15.52
N ASP A 99 -25.42 -3.93 -16.21
CA ASP A 99 -24.38 -4.97 -16.25
C ASP A 99 -23.00 -4.32 -16.10
N VAL A 100 -22.78 -3.73 -14.93
CA VAL A 100 -21.43 -3.72 -14.37
C VAL A 100 -21.31 -5.05 -13.65
N GLY A 101 -20.96 -6.09 -14.40
CA GLY A 101 -20.53 -7.36 -13.83
C GLY A 101 -19.34 -7.11 -12.93
N VAL A 102 -19.62 -6.81 -11.66
CA VAL A 102 -18.62 -6.76 -10.61
C VAL A 102 -18.22 -8.21 -10.37
N ASN A 103 -17.19 -8.66 -11.07
CA ASN A 103 -16.52 -9.89 -10.74
C ASN A 103 -15.70 -9.64 -9.47
N ASP A 104 -16.38 -9.55 -8.33
CA ASP A 104 -15.96 -8.90 -7.07
C ASP A 104 -14.84 -9.63 -6.29
N GLY A 105 -14.16 -10.57 -6.94
CA GLY A 105 -13.09 -11.36 -6.32
C GLY A 105 -11.98 -11.82 -7.26
N ALA A 106 -12.12 -11.63 -8.58
CA ALA A 106 -11.10 -12.08 -9.53
C ALA A 106 -10.00 -11.01 -9.67
N PRO A 107 -8.70 -11.38 -9.59
CA PRO A 107 -7.62 -10.42 -9.82
C PRO A 107 -7.70 -9.84 -11.24
N SER A 108 -7.33 -8.56 -11.41
CA SER A 108 -7.24 -7.92 -12.71
C SER A 108 -6.33 -8.72 -13.67
N LYS A 109 -6.50 -8.62 -14.99
CA LYS A 109 -5.61 -9.30 -15.96
C LYS A 109 -4.13 -8.96 -15.73
N ARG A 110 -3.85 -7.73 -15.30
CA ARG A 110 -2.49 -7.28 -14.99
C ARG A 110 -1.97 -7.88 -13.68
N MET A 111 -2.81 -7.95 -12.64
CA MET A 111 -2.47 -8.66 -11.40
C MET A 111 -2.24 -10.16 -11.65
N GLN A 112 -3.05 -10.80 -12.51
CA GLN A 112 -2.85 -12.20 -12.91
C GLN A 112 -1.48 -12.41 -13.58
N GLU A 113 -1.05 -11.51 -14.46
CA GLU A 113 0.29 -11.57 -15.07
C GLU A 113 1.40 -11.41 -14.02
N ILE A 114 1.23 -10.50 -13.05
CA ILE A 114 2.19 -10.33 -11.95
C ILE A 114 2.27 -11.61 -11.10
N MET A 115 1.13 -12.19 -10.74
CA MET A 115 1.07 -13.46 -10.00
C MET A 115 1.70 -14.61 -10.80
N ARG A 116 1.51 -14.65 -12.13
CA ARG A 116 2.14 -15.64 -13.01
C ARG A 116 3.66 -15.54 -13.00
N ARG A 117 4.21 -14.31 -13.07
CA ARG A 117 5.66 -14.04 -12.96
C ARG A 117 6.19 -14.43 -11.59
N PHE A 118 5.47 -14.10 -10.53
CA PHE A 118 5.84 -14.56 -9.19
C PHE A 118 5.82 -16.08 -9.08
N GLY A 119 4.85 -16.76 -9.71
CA GLY A 119 4.81 -18.22 -9.80
C GLY A 119 5.99 -18.83 -10.56
N GLU A 120 6.65 -18.10 -11.46
CA GLU A 120 7.93 -18.52 -12.07
C GLU A 120 9.08 -18.41 -11.07
N ILE A 121 9.16 -17.31 -10.31
CA ILE A 121 10.14 -17.13 -9.23
C ILE A 121 9.98 -18.24 -8.20
N PHE A 122 8.75 -18.49 -7.75
CA PHE A 122 8.46 -19.53 -6.77
C PHE A 122 8.86 -20.92 -7.30
N ARG A 123 8.56 -21.25 -8.56
CA ARG A 123 9.01 -22.50 -9.18
C ARG A 123 10.54 -22.65 -9.24
N GLN A 124 11.30 -21.57 -9.32
CA GLN A 124 12.77 -21.62 -9.22
C GLN A 124 13.22 -21.96 -7.81
N ILE A 125 12.56 -21.39 -6.79
CA ILE A 125 12.81 -21.73 -5.38
C ILE A 125 12.51 -23.22 -5.12
N LEU A 126 11.37 -23.74 -5.61
CA LEU A 126 10.99 -25.15 -5.45
C LEU A 126 12.00 -26.14 -6.06
N LYS A 127 12.72 -25.73 -7.11
CA LYS A 127 13.74 -26.55 -7.77
C LYS A 127 15.10 -26.48 -7.09
N HIS A 128 15.28 -25.61 -6.11
CA HIS A 128 16.55 -25.47 -5.41
C HIS A 128 16.83 -26.71 -4.54
N GLN A 129 18.07 -27.15 -4.48
CA GLN A 129 18.49 -28.34 -3.70
C GLN A 129 18.17 -28.25 -2.19
N TRP A 130 17.90 -27.05 -1.68
CA TRP A 130 17.57 -26.78 -0.28
C TRP A 130 16.06 -26.61 -0.03
N ALA A 131 15.22 -26.79 -1.05
CA ALA A 131 13.77 -26.64 -0.90
C ALA A 131 13.11 -27.79 -0.14
N GLY A 132 13.74 -28.99 -0.14
CA GLY A 132 13.17 -30.24 0.37
C GLY A 132 12.50 -30.13 1.74
N PRO A 133 13.17 -29.61 2.78
CA PRO A 133 12.59 -29.50 4.13
C PRO A 133 11.37 -28.61 4.26
N PHE A 134 11.07 -27.79 3.24
CA PHE A 134 10.00 -26.79 3.25
C PHE A 134 8.83 -27.19 2.34
N MET A 135 8.90 -28.36 1.72
CA MET A 135 7.89 -28.83 0.76
C MET A 135 6.57 -29.17 1.43
N ASP A 136 6.61 -29.83 2.58
CA ASP A 136 5.45 -30.36 3.30
C ASP A 136 5.36 -29.74 4.71
N PRO A 137 4.17 -29.79 5.35
CA PRO A 137 4.02 -29.38 6.73
C PRO A 137 5.03 -30.09 7.64
N VAL A 138 5.55 -29.37 8.64
CA VAL A 138 6.50 -29.94 9.61
C VAL A 138 5.85 -31.10 10.37
N ASP A 139 6.47 -32.29 10.30
CA ASP A 139 6.04 -33.48 11.05
C ASP A 139 6.43 -33.35 12.53
N VAL A 140 5.64 -32.57 13.27
CA VAL A 140 5.90 -32.29 14.69
C VAL A 140 5.82 -33.54 15.58
N GLU A 141 5.03 -34.54 15.19
CA GLU A 141 4.87 -35.78 15.96
C GLU A 141 6.04 -36.72 15.73
N GLY A 142 6.37 -36.98 14.45
CA GLY A 142 7.50 -37.84 14.08
C GLY A 142 8.86 -37.28 14.51
N LEU A 143 9.00 -35.95 14.55
CA LEU A 143 10.21 -35.26 15.03
C LEU A 143 10.19 -34.93 16.53
N GLN A 144 9.12 -35.26 17.25
CA GLN A 144 8.96 -35.01 18.70
C GLN A 144 9.10 -33.53 19.10
N LEU A 145 8.62 -32.61 18.27
CA LEU A 145 8.72 -31.16 18.45
C LEU A 145 7.55 -30.62 19.30
N HIS A 146 7.52 -30.98 20.59
CA HIS A 146 6.39 -30.69 21.49
C HIS A 146 6.09 -29.19 21.73
N ASP A 147 7.03 -28.31 21.39
CA ASP A 147 6.92 -26.86 21.54
C ASP A 147 6.66 -26.13 20.22
N TYR A 148 6.60 -26.84 19.08
CA TYR A 148 6.52 -26.21 17.76
C TYR A 148 5.33 -25.26 17.63
N TYR A 149 4.12 -25.70 17.95
CA TYR A 149 2.93 -24.84 17.89
C TYR A 149 2.84 -23.81 19.02
N LYS A 150 3.68 -23.93 20.06
CA LYS A 150 3.82 -22.88 21.07
C LYS A 150 4.65 -21.72 20.53
N ILE A 151 5.66 -22.01 19.71
CA ILE A 151 6.55 -21.01 19.10
C ILE A 151 5.97 -20.50 17.78
N ILE A 152 5.62 -21.39 16.87
CA ILE A 152 5.13 -21.11 15.52
C ILE A 152 3.60 -21.03 15.51
N LYS A 153 3.08 -19.83 15.30
CA LYS A 153 1.64 -19.54 15.37
C LYS A 153 0.87 -19.85 14.09
N LYS A 154 1.51 -19.69 12.94
CA LYS A 154 0.93 -19.95 11.63
C LYS A 154 1.87 -20.83 10.83
N PRO A 155 1.77 -22.16 10.95
CA PRO A 155 2.51 -23.10 10.11
C PRO A 155 2.23 -22.84 8.63
N MET A 156 3.23 -23.07 7.78
CA MET A 156 3.13 -22.91 6.33
C MET A 156 4.21 -23.75 5.65
N ASP A 157 3.92 -24.21 4.44
CA ASP A 157 4.80 -25.02 3.59
C ASP A 157 4.51 -24.77 2.11
N PHE A 158 5.41 -25.22 1.23
CA PHE A 158 5.30 -24.94 -0.20
C PHE A 158 4.17 -25.67 -0.90
N ASN A 159 3.82 -26.89 -0.51
CA ASN A 159 2.69 -27.61 -1.11
C ASN A 159 1.36 -26.95 -0.75
N THR A 160 1.19 -26.46 0.48
CA THR A 160 0.03 -25.64 0.87
C THR A 160 -0.09 -24.38 0.01
N ILE A 161 1.01 -23.65 -0.20
CA ILE A 161 1.02 -22.45 -1.05
C ILE A 161 0.67 -22.81 -2.50
N LYS A 162 1.30 -23.85 -3.04
CA LYS A 162 1.08 -24.31 -4.41
C LYS A 162 -0.39 -24.67 -4.64
N ASN A 163 -0.97 -25.46 -3.73
CA ASN A 163 -2.37 -25.85 -3.81
C ASN A 163 -3.29 -24.62 -3.79
N ARG A 164 -3.01 -23.66 -2.91
CA ARG A 164 -3.78 -22.40 -2.83
C ARG A 164 -3.61 -21.50 -4.06
N MET A 165 -2.48 -21.55 -4.76
CA MET A 165 -2.28 -20.86 -6.04
C MET A 165 -3.07 -21.49 -7.20
N GLU A 166 -3.34 -22.80 -7.13
CA GLU A 166 -4.06 -23.55 -8.18
C GLU A 166 -5.58 -23.59 -7.95
N GLU A 167 -6.05 -23.09 -6.82
CA GLU A 167 -7.44 -23.06 -6.39
C GLU A 167 -8.34 -22.27 -7.36
N LYS A 168 -9.46 -22.87 -7.79
CA LYS A 168 -10.33 -22.31 -8.84
C LYS A 168 -11.67 -21.79 -8.34
N ASN A 169 -12.04 -22.09 -7.10
CA ASN A 169 -13.33 -21.73 -6.52
C ASN A 169 -13.40 -20.30 -5.94
N GLY A 170 -12.39 -19.47 -6.20
CA GLY A 170 -12.31 -18.10 -5.70
C GLY A 170 -11.75 -17.95 -4.28
N SER A 171 -11.38 -19.04 -3.59
CA SER A 171 -10.70 -19.00 -2.28
C SER A 171 -9.17 -18.92 -2.36
N GLY A 172 -8.63 -18.93 -3.59
CA GLY A 172 -7.20 -18.75 -3.86
C GLY A 172 -6.69 -17.34 -3.52
N TYR A 173 -5.42 -17.11 -3.82
CA TYR A 173 -4.78 -15.81 -3.60
C TYR A 173 -5.40 -14.71 -4.46
N LYS A 174 -5.64 -13.54 -3.87
CA LYS A 174 -6.26 -12.39 -4.56
C LYS A 174 -5.24 -11.47 -5.22
N ASN A 175 -4.02 -11.47 -4.70
CA ASN A 175 -2.92 -10.67 -5.20
C ASN A 175 -1.58 -11.36 -4.92
N VAL A 176 -0.54 -10.86 -5.58
CA VAL A 176 0.81 -11.44 -5.46
C VAL A 176 1.41 -11.28 -4.06
N ARG A 177 1.04 -10.23 -3.30
CA ARG A 177 1.59 -10.00 -1.96
C ARG A 177 1.17 -11.07 -0.98
N GLU A 178 -0.05 -11.60 -1.11
CA GLU A 178 -0.50 -12.72 -0.29
C GLU A 178 0.35 -13.98 -0.52
N ILE A 179 0.68 -14.29 -1.78
CA ILE A 179 1.57 -15.41 -2.12
C ILE A 179 2.96 -15.17 -1.53
N TYR A 180 3.52 -13.98 -1.78
CA TYR A 180 4.82 -13.59 -1.27
C TYR A 180 4.89 -13.69 0.26
N ALA A 181 3.87 -13.22 0.96
CA ALA A 181 3.79 -13.28 2.42
C ALA A 181 3.82 -14.71 2.95
N ASP A 182 3.05 -15.63 2.34
CA ASP A 182 3.05 -17.03 2.77
C ASP A 182 4.39 -17.72 2.44
N VAL A 183 5.01 -17.46 1.28
CA VAL A 183 6.35 -18.02 0.97
C VAL A 183 7.40 -17.50 1.96
N ARG A 184 7.35 -16.21 2.29
CA ARG A 184 8.25 -15.59 3.27
C ARG A 184 8.03 -16.18 4.67
N LEU A 185 6.77 -16.47 5.02
CA LEU A 185 6.38 -17.08 6.29
C LEU A 185 7.02 -18.45 6.50
N VAL A 186 7.12 -19.28 5.46
CA VAL A 186 7.81 -20.59 5.52
C VAL A 186 9.24 -20.41 6.04
N PHE A 187 9.99 -19.47 5.46
CA PHE A 187 11.38 -19.23 5.85
C PHE A 187 11.51 -18.58 7.23
N THR A 188 10.66 -17.59 7.54
CA THR A 188 10.71 -16.93 8.85
C THR A 188 10.32 -17.88 9.96
N ASN A 189 9.36 -18.80 9.74
CA ASN A 189 9.03 -19.84 10.71
C ASN A 189 10.22 -20.76 10.97
N ALA A 190 10.88 -21.23 9.90
CA ALA A 190 12.08 -22.06 10.04
C ALA A 190 13.19 -21.35 10.81
N MET A 191 13.44 -20.06 10.52
CA MET A 191 14.44 -19.27 11.22
C MET A 191 14.06 -18.92 12.66
N THR A 192 12.76 -18.86 12.98
CA THR A 192 12.26 -18.55 14.32
C THR A 192 12.37 -19.78 15.23
N TYR A 193 12.02 -20.95 14.71
CA TYR A 193 12.09 -22.20 15.46
C TYR A 193 13.52 -22.70 15.63
N ASN A 194 14.36 -22.53 14.59
CA ASN A 194 15.71 -23.06 14.56
C ASN A 194 16.75 -21.96 14.81
N GLY A 195 17.71 -22.22 15.71
CA GLY A 195 18.83 -21.30 15.97
C GLY A 195 19.72 -21.07 14.74
N GLU A 196 20.46 -19.95 14.71
CA GLU A 196 21.16 -19.46 13.49
C GLU A 196 22.18 -20.44 12.88
N LYS A 197 22.74 -21.34 13.69
CA LYS A 197 23.71 -22.35 13.24
C LYS A 197 23.06 -23.65 12.75
N ASN A 198 21.76 -23.82 12.96
CA ASN A 198 21.01 -24.99 12.52
C ASN A 198 20.92 -24.98 10.98
N GLU A 199 21.03 -26.17 10.37
CA GLU A 199 21.02 -26.30 8.92
C GLU A 199 19.74 -25.76 8.26
N TYR A 200 18.56 -25.96 8.87
CA TYR A 200 17.29 -25.47 8.35
C TYR A 200 17.21 -23.94 8.40
N HIS A 201 17.82 -23.31 9.42
CA HIS A 201 17.94 -21.86 9.48
C HIS A 201 18.81 -21.33 8.33
N VAL A 202 19.98 -21.94 8.12
CA VAL A 202 20.91 -21.54 7.04
C VAL A 202 20.27 -21.70 5.67
N MET A 203 19.60 -22.83 5.43
CA MET A 203 18.86 -23.09 4.19
C MET A 203 17.75 -22.06 3.97
N ALA A 204 16.93 -21.80 5.00
CA ALA A 204 15.84 -20.84 4.93
C ALA A 204 16.34 -19.42 4.65
N LYS A 205 17.38 -18.97 5.35
CA LYS A 205 17.99 -17.64 5.15
C LYS A 205 18.51 -17.46 3.74
N ALA A 206 19.17 -18.47 3.18
CA ALA A 206 19.69 -18.41 1.82
C ALA A 206 18.59 -18.40 0.75
N LEU A 207 17.55 -19.23 0.90
CA LEU A 207 16.42 -19.23 -0.02
C LEU A 207 15.59 -17.94 0.08
N LEU A 208 15.42 -17.39 1.29
CA LEU A 208 14.78 -16.11 1.52
C LEU A 208 15.54 -14.98 0.82
N GLY A 209 16.87 -14.94 0.92
CA GLY A 209 17.67 -13.95 0.19
C GLY A 209 17.45 -14.00 -1.32
N ARG A 210 17.44 -15.20 -1.92
CA ARG A 210 17.13 -15.38 -3.35
C ARG A 210 15.71 -14.91 -3.70
N LEU A 211 14.73 -15.18 -2.84
CA LEU A 211 13.36 -14.73 -3.01
C LEU A 211 13.29 -13.20 -2.99
N GLU A 212 13.93 -12.56 -2.01
CA GLU A 212 13.93 -11.11 -1.83
C GLU A 212 14.58 -10.39 -3.02
N ASP A 213 15.71 -10.90 -3.52
CA ASP A 213 16.35 -10.36 -4.73
C ASP A 213 15.40 -10.37 -5.93
N LYS A 214 14.72 -11.50 -6.18
CA LYS A 214 13.76 -11.62 -7.28
C LYS A 214 12.47 -10.85 -7.05
N TRP A 215 12.06 -10.67 -5.81
CA TRP A 215 10.93 -9.84 -5.44
C TRP A 215 11.18 -8.37 -5.77
N LEU A 216 12.40 -7.87 -5.53
CA LEU A 216 12.78 -6.49 -5.86
C LEU A 216 12.68 -6.21 -7.36
N ASP A 217 13.01 -7.17 -8.22
CA ASP A 217 12.85 -7.05 -9.67
C ASP A 217 11.36 -6.92 -10.08
N LEU A 218 10.47 -7.60 -9.36
CA LEU A 218 9.02 -7.59 -9.64
C LEU A 218 8.30 -6.40 -9.00
N LEU A 219 8.84 -5.85 -7.91
CA LEU A 219 8.21 -4.84 -7.06
C LEU A 219 7.70 -3.60 -7.83
N PRO A 220 8.43 -3.02 -8.82
CA PRO A 220 7.92 -1.89 -9.59
C PRO A 220 6.60 -2.19 -10.32
N MET A 221 6.44 -3.43 -10.82
CA MET A 221 5.21 -3.84 -11.48
C MET A 221 4.05 -3.98 -10.49
N VAL A 222 4.34 -4.49 -9.29
CA VAL A 222 3.37 -4.63 -8.20
C VAL A 222 2.86 -3.27 -7.77
N LEU A 223 3.77 -2.34 -7.46
CA LEU A 223 3.42 -1.00 -6.99
C LEU A 223 2.59 -0.23 -8.02
N GLU A 224 2.96 -0.32 -9.30
CA GLU A 224 2.18 0.33 -10.36
C GLU A 224 0.78 -0.27 -10.51
N GLU A 225 0.62 -1.59 -10.36
CA GLU A 225 -0.72 -2.20 -10.40
C GLU A 225 -1.55 -1.81 -9.18
N GLU A 226 -0.95 -1.75 -7.99
CA GLU A 226 -1.63 -1.32 -6.76
C GLU A 226 -2.13 0.12 -6.86
N ARG A 227 -1.27 1.04 -7.35
CA ARG A 227 -1.66 2.43 -7.62
C ARG A 227 -2.83 2.52 -8.59
N ARG A 228 -2.80 1.75 -9.68
CA ARG A 228 -3.91 1.70 -10.65
C ARG A 228 -5.20 1.17 -10.05
N GLN A 229 -5.12 0.17 -9.18
CA GLN A 229 -6.28 -0.39 -8.50
C GLN A 229 -6.88 0.63 -7.52
N GLU A 230 -6.05 1.34 -6.77
CA GLU A 230 -6.48 2.40 -5.86
C GLU A 230 -7.16 3.56 -6.60
N GLU A 231 -6.58 4.01 -7.72
CA GLU A 231 -7.18 5.04 -8.57
C GLU A 231 -8.52 4.59 -9.17
N ALA A 232 -8.58 3.35 -9.66
CA ALA A 232 -9.81 2.79 -10.22
C ALA A 232 -10.90 2.63 -9.14
N GLN A 233 -10.54 2.20 -7.93
CA GLN A 233 -11.46 2.11 -6.78
C GLN A 233 -11.97 3.49 -6.37
N THR A 234 -11.08 4.49 -6.30
CA THR A 234 -11.43 5.87 -5.98
C THR A 234 -12.37 6.45 -7.03
N GLN A 235 -12.05 6.28 -8.32
CA GLN A 235 -12.90 6.74 -9.41
C GLN A 235 -14.27 6.04 -9.41
N ALA A 236 -14.30 4.73 -9.15
CA ALA A 236 -15.55 3.98 -9.03
C ALA A 236 -16.42 4.48 -7.86
N LYS A 237 -15.80 4.83 -6.74
CA LYS A 237 -16.50 5.42 -5.59
C LYS A 237 -17.09 6.79 -5.92
N ILE A 238 -16.31 7.66 -6.58
CA ILE A 238 -16.77 8.98 -7.03
C ILE A 238 -17.94 8.82 -8.02
N ASN A 239 -17.81 7.95 -9.01
CA ASN A 239 -18.88 7.70 -9.99
C ASN A 239 -20.15 7.18 -9.32
N ARG A 240 -20.03 6.30 -8.32
CA ARG A 240 -21.17 5.81 -7.53
C ARG A 240 -21.86 6.96 -6.80
N GLN A 241 -21.09 7.87 -6.20
CA GLN A 241 -21.64 9.03 -5.52
C GLN A 241 -22.36 9.98 -6.48
N ILE A 242 -21.75 10.31 -7.62
CA ILE A 242 -22.39 11.14 -8.66
C ILE A 242 -23.70 10.51 -9.13
N ALA A 243 -23.73 9.18 -9.34
CA ALA A 243 -24.94 8.48 -9.74
C ALA A 243 -26.04 8.54 -8.66
N GLN A 244 -25.68 8.36 -7.38
CA GLN A 244 -26.61 8.49 -6.26
C GLN A 244 -27.18 9.90 -6.15
N GLU A 245 -26.33 10.92 -6.27
CA GLU A 245 -26.75 12.33 -6.23
C GLU A 245 -27.67 12.69 -7.40
N ALA A 246 -27.38 12.20 -8.61
CA ALA A 246 -28.24 12.39 -9.78
C ALA A 246 -29.63 11.76 -9.60
N VAL A 247 -29.71 10.57 -8.98
CA VAL A 247 -30.98 9.92 -8.64
C VAL A 247 -31.77 10.74 -7.62
N MET A 248 -31.10 11.24 -6.56
CA MET A 248 -31.76 12.11 -5.57
C MET A 248 -32.26 13.43 -6.17
N MET A 249 -31.48 14.05 -7.06
CA MET A 249 -31.89 15.28 -7.76
C MET A 249 -33.13 15.04 -8.63
N LYS A 250 -33.22 13.89 -9.31
CA LYS A 250 -34.40 13.53 -10.11
C LYS A 250 -35.64 13.37 -9.23
N MET A 251 -35.54 12.62 -8.12
CA MET A 251 -36.66 12.46 -7.17
C MET A 251 -37.12 13.80 -6.59
N ALA A 252 -36.21 14.70 -6.23
CA ALA A 252 -36.55 16.03 -5.72
C ALA A 252 -37.33 16.89 -6.72
N LYS A 253 -37.01 16.77 -8.02
CA LYS A 253 -37.73 17.45 -9.09
C LYS A 253 -39.15 16.90 -9.25
N ASP A 254 -39.29 15.57 -9.31
CA ASP A 254 -40.59 14.91 -9.44
C ASP A 254 -41.51 15.24 -8.24
N THR A 255 -40.94 15.42 -7.04
CA THR A 255 -41.69 15.82 -5.82
C THR A 255 -42.17 17.27 -5.86
N ASN A 256 -41.46 18.18 -6.56
CA ASN A 256 -41.88 19.57 -6.74
C ASN A 256 -42.93 19.74 -7.86
N ASP A 257 -42.85 18.90 -8.90
CA ASP A 257 -43.83 18.87 -9.98
C ASP A 257 -45.19 18.35 -9.50
N GLU A 258 -45.23 17.38 -8.58
CA GLU A 258 -46.49 16.94 -7.93
C GLU A 258 -47.13 17.99 -7.00
N LYS A 259 -46.33 18.87 -6.37
CA LYS A 259 -46.85 19.98 -5.56
C LYS A 259 -47.45 21.11 -6.41
N SER A 260 -46.94 21.34 -7.61
CA SER A 260 -47.48 22.37 -8.52
C SER A 260 -48.80 21.97 -9.20
N GLN A 261 -49.15 20.69 -9.21
CA GLN A 261 -50.42 20.21 -9.81
C GLN A 261 -51.62 20.22 -8.85
N LYS A 262 -51.44 20.53 -7.56
CA LYS A 262 -52.55 20.58 -6.57
C LYS A 262 -53.04 21.98 -6.19
N ASP A 263 -52.35 23.05 -6.57
CA ASP A 263 -52.78 24.42 -6.24
C ASP A 263 -53.43 25.12 -7.44
N ASN A 264 -54.69 24.79 -7.68
CA ASN A 264 -55.60 25.61 -8.48
C ASN A 264 -56.28 26.64 -7.54
N SER A 265 -55.55 27.68 -7.14
CA SER A 265 -56.13 28.93 -6.63
C SER A 265 -55.12 30.09 -6.76
N PRO A 266 -55.54 31.28 -7.21
CA PRO A 266 -54.62 32.36 -7.52
C PRO A 266 -54.31 33.20 -6.27
N LYS A 267 -53.07 33.73 -6.25
CA LYS A 267 -52.52 34.82 -5.42
C LYS A 267 -51.67 34.38 -4.22
N GLY A 268 -50.36 34.54 -4.41
CA GLY A 268 -49.37 34.69 -3.36
C GLY A 268 -47.99 34.82 -4.01
N LEU A 269 -47.44 36.03 -4.05
CA LEU A 269 -46.08 36.28 -4.54
C LEU A 269 -45.09 35.35 -3.82
N CYS A 270 -44.54 34.37 -4.54
CA CYS A 270 -43.26 33.78 -4.20
C CYS A 270 -42.28 34.31 -5.25
N HIS A 271 -41.43 35.26 -4.84
CA HIS A 271 -40.29 35.68 -5.64
C HIS A 271 -39.32 34.50 -5.73
N ALA A 272 -39.55 33.60 -6.68
CA ALA A 272 -38.53 32.70 -7.15
C ALA A 272 -37.48 33.56 -7.84
N LEU A 273 -36.32 33.75 -7.22
CA LEU A 273 -35.16 34.29 -7.91
C LEU A 273 -34.87 33.34 -9.07
N SER A 274 -34.82 33.90 -10.28
CA SER A 274 -34.60 33.13 -11.49
C SER A 274 -33.20 32.49 -11.44
N LEU A 275 -33.00 31.41 -12.19
CA LEU A 275 -31.67 30.80 -12.35
C LEU A 275 -30.62 31.84 -12.78
N GLU A 276 -31.00 32.82 -13.61
CA GLU A 276 -30.18 33.98 -13.94
C GLU A 276 -29.72 34.80 -12.71
N ASP A 277 -30.57 34.98 -11.70
CA ASP A 277 -30.22 35.73 -10.48
C ASP A 277 -29.21 34.96 -9.61
N ILE A 278 -29.30 33.63 -9.59
CA ILE A 278 -28.36 32.76 -8.88
C ILE A 278 -27.01 32.75 -9.60
N PHE A 279 -27.00 32.63 -10.93
CA PHE A 279 -25.76 32.69 -11.71
C PHE A 279 -25.04 34.03 -11.54
N LYS A 280 -25.79 35.14 -11.53
CA LYS A 280 -25.24 36.48 -11.34
C LYS A 280 -24.65 36.69 -9.94
N ALA A 281 -25.28 36.12 -8.91
CA ALA A 281 -24.76 36.14 -7.55
C ALA A 281 -23.46 35.32 -7.41
N ILE A 282 -23.36 34.18 -8.11
CA ILE A 282 -22.14 33.36 -8.13
C ILE A 282 -21.00 34.11 -8.83
N GLU A 283 -21.26 34.75 -9.97
CA GLU A 283 -20.27 35.55 -10.69
C GLU A 283 -19.74 36.73 -9.86
N GLU A 284 -20.61 37.43 -9.12
CA GLU A 284 -20.19 38.51 -8.20
C GLU A 284 -19.33 38.01 -7.03
N ILE A 285 -19.59 36.81 -6.51
CA ILE A 285 -18.81 36.22 -5.42
C ILE A 285 -17.44 35.78 -5.92
N VAL A 286 -17.36 35.22 -7.14
CA VAL A 286 -16.09 34.85 -7.77
C VAL A 286 -15.26 36.10 -8.06
N ALA A 287 -15.85 37.16 -8.59
CA ALA A 287 -15.16 38.42 -8.89
C ALA A 287 -14.61 39.13 -7.64
N LYS A 288 -15.25 38.97 -6.47
CA LYS A 288 -14.78 39.53 -5.20
C LYS A 288 -13.66 38.73 -4.53
N LYS A 289 -13.37 37.52 -5.00
CA LYS A 289 -12.36 36.64 -4.41
C LYS A 289 -10.98 36.76 -5.07
N ASP A 290 -10.93 37.35 -6.26
CA ASP A 290 -9.72 37.59 -7.04
C ASP A 290 -9.24 39.07 -7.00
N SER A 291 -9.79 39.88 -6.08
CA SER A 291 -9.40 41.28 -5.85
C SER A 291 -8.96 41.50 -4.41
#